data_AF-A0A0M6WZ32-F1
#
_entry.id   AF-A0A0M6WZ32-F1
#
_cell.length_a   1.000
_cell.length_b   1.000
_cell.length_c   1.000
_cell.angle_alpha   90.00
_cell.angle_beta   90.00
_cell.angle_gamma   90.00
#
_symmetry.space_group_name_H-M   'P 1'
#
loop_
_entity.id
_entity.type
_entity.pdbx_description
1 polymer ?
#
loop_
_entity_poly.entity_id
_entity_poly.type
_entity_poly.pdbx_seq_one_letter_code
_entity_poly.pdbx_strand_id
1 'polypeptide(L)'
;MQMEQLRKDMMAAMKARDKERKDAISSLVSAVKKNAIDAGCRDDIPEDMVNATIMKELKTVQEQIDSCPADRTDLLEEYRKRYDIMKEYAPKMLSKEEVTAIVKEKFADVIATKNKGQIMKTIMPELKGKADGKVINEVVTEMCNA
;
A
#
# COMPACT_ATOMS: atom_id res chain seq x y z
N MET A 1 -11.08 2.19 -1.13
CA MET A 1 -11.00 3.61 -0.70
C MET A 1 -11.40 4.45 -1.88
N GLN A 2 -12.30 5.41 -1.69
CA GLN A 2 -12.80 6.24 -2.77
C GLN A 2 -12.03 7.56 -2.86
N MET A 3 -11.80 8.03 -4.08
CA MET A 3 -11.12 9.31 -4.33
C MET A 3 -11.87 10.50 -3.70
N GLU A 4 -13.20 10.44 -3.65
CA GLU A 4 -14.03 11.48 -3.03
C GLU A 4 -13.75 11.61 -1.53
N GLN A 5 -13.53 10.48 -0.83
CA GLN A 5 -13.22 10.47 0.60
C GLN A 5 -11.89 11.18 0.89
N LEU A 6 -10.83 10.87 0.13
CA LEU A 6 -9.55 11.59 0.24
C LEU A 6 -9.71 13.11 0.05
N ARG A 7 -10.54 13.55 -0.90
CA ARG A 7 -10.79 14.99 -1.11
C ARG A 7 -11.55 15.61 0.07
N LYS A 8 -12.54 14.91 0.63
CA LYS A 8 -13.29 15.35 1.81
C LYS A 8 -12.37 15.53 3.00
N ASP A 9 -11.50 14.55 3.26
CA ASP A 9 -10.59 14.58 4.40
C ASP A 9 -9.49 15.64 4.22
N MET A 10 -9.03 15.87 3.00
CA MET A 10 -8.15 17.00 2.67
C MET A 10 -8.79 18.36 3.02
N MET A 11 -10.07 18.56 2.67
CA MET A 11 -10.80 19.78 3.02
C MET A 11 -11.03 19.91 4.52
N ALA A 12 -11.29 18.79 5.22
CA ALA A 12 -11.42 18.77 6.67
C ALA A 12 -10.10 19.19 7.34
N ALA A 13 -8.96 18.63 6.91
CA ALA A 13 -7.64 19.00 7.40
C ALA A 13 -7.32 20.49 7.16
N MET A 14 -7.70 21.02 5.97
CA MET A 14 -7.56 22.45 5.68
C MET A 14 -8.37 23.33 6.64
N LYS A 15 -9.62 22.96 6.94
CA LYS A 15 -10.48 23.69 7.90
C LYS A 15 -9.94 23.60 9.33
N ALA A 16 -9.39 22.45 9.71
CA ALA A 16 -8.75 22.23 11.00
C ALA A 16 -7.37 22.92 11.14
N ARG A 17 -6.85 23.52 10.05
CA ARG A 17 -5.49 24.08 9.96
C ARG A 17 -4.39 23.05 10.27
N ASP A 18 -4.67 21.77 10.04
CA ASP A 18 -3.71 20.68 10.16
C ASP A 18 -2.90 20.60 8.86
N LYS A 19 -1.78 21.34 8.84
CA LYS A 19 -0.92 21.47 7.66
C LYS A 19 -0.31 20.13 7.24
N GLU A 20 0.22 19.37 8.19
CA GLU A 20 0.90 18.10 7.94
C GLU A 20 -0.09 17.08 7.33
N ARG A 21 -1.29 16.96 7.90
CA ARG A 21 -2.35 16.11 7.35
C ARG A 21 -2.82 16.57 5.99
N LYS A 22 -3.05 17.87 5.80
CA LYS A 22 -3.46 18.42 4.51
C LYS A 22 -2.41 18.15 3.43
N ASP A 23 -1.13 18.29 3.74
CA ASP A 23 -0.05 18.07 2.77
C ASP A 23 0.11 16.59 2.41
N ALA A 24 0.03 15.69 3.40
CA ALA A 24 0.04 14.24 3.17
C ALA A 24 -1.12 13.80 2.27
N ILE A 25 -2.36 14.20 2.57
CA ILE A 25 -3.55 13.84 1.78
C ILE A 25 -3.50 14.48 0.39
N SER A 26 -3.04 15.74 0.29
CA SER A 26 -2.90 16.44 -0.99
C SER A 26 -1.90 15.74 -1.92
N SER A 27 -0.82 15.17 -1.36
CA SER A 27 0.14 14.36 -2.12
C SER A 27 -0.53 13.11 -2.69
N LEU A 28 -1.29 12.36 -1.87
CA LEU A 28 -2.04 11.18 -2.32
C LEU A 28 -3.04 11.54 -3.44
N VAL A 29 -3.83 12.61 -3.24
CA VAL A 29 -4.81 13.09 -4.22
C VAL A 29 -4.14 13.42 -5.56
N SER A 30 -2.97 14.04 -5.52
CA SER A 30 -2.22 14.43 -6.72
C SER A 30 -1.66 13.20 -7.44
N ALA A 31 -1.09 12.26 -6.70
CA ALA A 31 -0.57 11.00 -7.25
C ALA A 31 -1.69 10.17 -7.91
N VAL A 32 -2.86 10.07 -7.27
CA VAL A 32 -4.02 9.34 -7.81
C VAL A 32 -4.52 10.01 -9.10
N LYS A 33 -4.66 11.34 -9.10
CA LYS A 33 -5.08 12.09 -10.30
C LYS A 33 -4.11 11.88 -11.46
N LYS A 34 -2.80 11.92 -11.19
CA LYS A 34 -1.77 11.68 -12.20
C LYS A 34 -1.92 10.28 -12.79
N ASN A 35 -1.99 9.25 -11.96
CA ASN A 35 -2.16 7.87 -12.41
C ASN A 35 -3.45 7.67 -13.21
N ALA A 36 -4.54 8.34 -12.83
CA ALA A 36 -5.81 8.28 -13.56
C ALA A 36 -5.75 8.97 -14.92
N ILE A 37 -5.02 10.09 -15.04
CA ILE A 37 -4.75 10.74 -16.34
C ILE A 37 -3.93 9.81 -17.22
N ASP A 38 -2.84 9.26 -16.69
CA ASP A 38 -1.94 8.36 -17.42
C ASP A 38 -2.68 7.08 -17.90
N ALA A 39 -3.66 6.61 -17.13
CA ALA A 39 -4.49 5.45 -17.46
C ALA A 39 -5.76 5.79 -18.27
N GLY A 40 -6.02 7.06 -18.58
CA GLY A 40 -7.21 7.48 -19.35
C GLY A 40 -8.55 7.34 -18.61
N CYS A 41 -8.56 7.26 -17.28
CA CYS A 41 -9.76 7.10 -16.44
C CYS A 41 -9.96 8.27 -15.47
N ARG A 42 -9.57 9.48 -15.88
CA ARG A 42 -9.64 10.70 -15.06
C ARG A 42 -11.04 10.96 -14.47
N ASP A 43 -12.08 10.65 -15.23
CA ASP A 43 -13.47 10.97 -14.87
C ASP A 43 -14.12 9.89 -13.99
N ASP A 44 -13.59 8.66 -14.02
CA ASP A 44 -14.06 7.53 -13.21
C ASP A 44 -12.86 6.74 -12.68
N ILE A 45 -12.31 7.20 -11.55
CA ILE A 45 -11.10 6.64 -10.96
C ILE A 45 -11.46 5.38 -10.15
N PRO A 46 -10.98 4.19 -10.55
CA PRO A 46 -11.31 2.95 -9.84
C PRO A 46 -10.74 2.92 -8.42
N GLU A 47 -11.46 2.35 -7.46
CA GLU A 47 -10.99 2.21 -6.07
C GLU A 47 -9.67 1.45 -5.97
N ASP A 48 -9.47 0.42 -6.79
CA ASP A 48 -8.23 -0.35 -6.82
C ASP A 48 -7.03 0.51 -7.23
N MET A 49 -7.24 1.49 -8.12
CA MET A 49 -6.20 2.42 -8.51
C MET A 49 -5.86 3.38 -7.37
N VAL A 50 -6.87 3.84 -6.63
CA VAL A 50 -6.67 4.68 -5.44
C VAL A 50 -5.84 3.92 -4.41
N ASN A 51 -6.27 2.70 -4.05
CA ASN A 51 -5.59 1.83 -3.09
C ASN A 51 -4.14 1.53 -3.54
N ALA A 52 -3.93 1.16 -4.81
CA ALA A 52 -2.61 0.86 -5.34
C ALA A 52 -1.69 2.08 -5.31
N THR A 53 -2.22 3.27 -5.56
CA THR A 53 -1.45 4.51 -5.49
C THR A 53 -1.04 4.83 -4.06
N ILE A 54 -1.97 4.71 -3.10
CA ILE A 54 -1.67 4.94 -1.68
C ILE A 54 -0.57 3.99 -1.20
N MET A 55 -0.65 2.71 -1.56
CA MET A 55 0.36 1.72 -1.22
C MET A 55 1.74 2.06 -1.81
N LYS A 56 1.78 2.53 -3.06
CA LYS A 56 3.01 2.97 -3.70
C LYS A 56 3.63 4.17 -2.98
N GLU A 57 2.81 5.18 -2.67
CA GLU A 57 3.27 6.38 -1.96
C GLU A 57 3.77 6.04 -0.55
N LEU A 58 3.08 5.18 0.19
CA LEU A 58 3.55 4.69 1.50
C LEU A 58 4.92 4.05 1.42
N LYS A 59 5.14 3.19 0.42
CA LYS A 59 6.44 2.56 0.21
C LYS A 59 7.52 3.59 -0.09
N THR A 60 7.22 4.59 -0.91
CA THR A 60 8.16 5.69 -1.20
C THR A 60 8.49 6.49 0.07
N VAL A 61 7.50 6.79 0.92
CA VAL A 61 7.78 7.47 2.21
C VAL A 61 8.57 6.56 3.16
N GLN A 62 8.30 5.25 3.18
CA GLN A 62 9.11 4.31 3.96
C GLN A 62 10.57 4.31 3.48
N GLU A 63 10.81 4.28 2.17
CA GLU A 63 12.16 4.39 1.60
C GLU A 63 12.84 5.71 1.96
N GLN A 64 12.08 6.81 2.08
CA GLN A 64 12.59 8.10 2.58
C GLN A 64 12.97 8.04 4.06
N ILE A 65 12.18 7.36 4.91
CA ILE A 65 12.52 7.13 6.32
C ILE A 65 13.81 6.31 6.42
N ASP A 66 13.88 5.20 5.67
CA ASP A 66 15.00 4.25 5.74
C ASP A 66 16.31 4.86 5.21
N SER A 67 16.23 5.76 4.23
CA SER A 67 17.39 6.46 3.65
C SER A 67 17.74 7.77 4.34
N CYS A 68 16.91 8.25 5.28
CA CYS A 68 17.17 9.50 5.98
C CYS A 68 18.35 9.34 6.96
N PRO A 69 19.33 10.26 6.94
CA PRO A 69 20.41 10.27 7.93
C PRO A 69 19.88 10.33 9.36
N ALA A 70 20.47 9.54 10.26
CA ALA A 70 20.02 9.42 11.65
C ALA A 70 20.15 10.73 12.46
N ASP A 71 21.02 11.64 12.04
CA ASP A 71 21.22 12.97 12.62
C ASP A 71 20.14 13.97 12.20
N ARG A 72 19.38 13.70 11.13
CA ARG A 72 18.26 14.53 10.65
C ARG A 72 16.93 14.12 11.27
N THR A 73 16.89 14.22 12.60
CA THR A 73 15.72 13.86 13.41
C THR A 73 14.47 14.66 13.04
N ASP A 74 14.62 15.93 12.69
CA ASP A 74 13.57 16.82 12.18
C ASP A 74 12.86 16.23 10.94
N LEU A 75 13.66 15.77 9.99
CA LEU A 75 13.18 15.23 8.72
C LEU A 75 12.59 13.82 8.89
N LEU A 76 13.20 13.00 9.76
CA LEU A 76 12.68 11.70 10.14
C LEU A 76 11.29 11.80 10.78
N GLU A 77 11.08 12.76 11.68
CA GLU A 77 9.77 13.01 12.29
C GLU A 77 8.74 13.43 11.25
N GLU A 78 9.09 14.31 10.32
CA GLU A 78 8.21 14.73 9.22
C GLU A 78 7.80 13.53 8.35
N TYR A 79 8.76 12.69 7.95
CA TYR A 79 8.48 11.52 7.12
C TYR A 79 7.64 10.47 7.87
N ARG A 80 7.91 10.23 9.16
CA ARG A 80 7.13 9.31 9.99
C ARG A 80 5.68 9.79 10.13
N LYS A 81 5.48 11.06 10.45
CA LYS A 81 4.13 11.63 10.52
C LYS A 81 3.39 11.53 9.19
N ARG A 82 4.05 11.85 8.09
CA ARG A 82 3.49 11.71 6.74
C ARG A 82 3.10 10.26 6.45
N TYR A 83 3.97 9.31 6.80
CA TYR A 83 3.71 7.88 6.66
C TYR A 83 2.48 7.47 7.47
N ASP A 84 2.42 7.85 8.74
CA ASP A 84 1.31 7.49 9.64
C ASP A 84 -0.03 8.04 9.13
N ILE A 85 -0.06 9.31 8.69
CA ILE A 85 -1.26 9.90 8.10
C ILE A 85 -1.66 9.17 6.81
N MET A 86 -0.72 8.88 5.91
CA MET A 86 -1.02 8.15 4.67
C MET A 86 -1.52 6.73 4.94
N LYS A 87 -1.03 6.10 6.02
CA LYS A 87 -1.38 4.74 6.43
C LYS A 87 -2.82 4.62 6.87
N GLU A 88 -3.42 5.68 7.41
CA GLU A 88 -4.86 5.72 7.73
C GLU A 88 -5.74 5.51 6.49
N TYR A 89 -5.26 5.87 5.30
CA TYR A 89 -6.02 5.74 4.05
C TYR A 89 -5.70 4.46 3.28
N ALA A 90 -4.66 3.73 3.67
CA ALA A 90 -4.28 2.49 3.01
C ALA A 90 -5.30 1.38 3.34
N PRO A 91 -5.55 0.45 2.40
CA PRO A 91 -6.27 -0.76 2.74
C PRO A 91 -5.52 -1.49 3.87
N LYS A 92 -6.27 -2.08 4.81
CA LYS A 92 -5.66 -2.95 5.82
C LYS A 92 -4.95 -4.09 5.11
N MET A 93 -3.62 -4.06 5.15
CA MET A 93 -2.79 -5.11 4.61
C MET A 93 -2.63 -6.22 5.65
N LEU A 94 -2.74 -7.45 5.18
CA LEU A 94 -2.41 -8.65 5.93
C LEU A 94 -0.91 -8.64 6.23
N SER A 95 -0.57 -9.04 7.44
CA SER A 95 0.81 -9.26 7.85
C SER A 95 1.41 -10.48 7.14
N LYS A 96 2.74 -10.63 7.23
CA LYS A 96 3.43 -11.82 6.71
C LYS A 96 2.86 -13.11 7.32
N GLU A 97 2.55 -13.09 8.62
CA GLU A 97 2.00 -14.21 9.37
C GLU A 97 0.57 -14.54 8.91
N GLU A 98 -0.27 -13.52 8.72
CA GLU A 98 -1.64 -13.70 8.22
C GLU A 98 -1.65 -14.25 6.79
N VAL A 99 -0.77 -13.72 5.92
CA VAL A 99 -0.57 -14.25 4.57
C VAL A 99 -0.12 -15.72 4.62
N THR A 100 0.84 -16.04 5.48
CA THR A 100 1.34 -17.41 5.67
C THR A 100 0.23 -18.36 6.11
N ALA A 101 -0.61 -17.94 7.05
CA ALA A 101 -1.73 -18.74 7.54
C ALA A 101 -2.75 -19.01 6.42
N ILE A 102 -3.20 -17.98 5.70
CA ILE A 102 -4.16 -18.11 4.59
C ILE A 102 -3.59 -19.03 3.50
N VAL A 103 -2.31 -18.84 3.16
CA VAL A 103 -1.67 -19.64 2.11
C VAL A 103 -1.58 -21.11 2.53
N LYS A 104 -1.16 -21.42 3.76
CA LYS A 104 -1.14 -22.80 4.28
C LYS A 104 -2.53 -23.43 4.39
N GLU A 105 -3.53 -22.66 4.82
CA GLU A 105 -4.88 -23.19 5.06
C GLU A 105 -5.60 -23.48 3.74
N LYS A 106 -5.56 -22.56 2.78
CA LYS A 106 -6.38 -22.64 1.55
C LYS A 106 -5.65 -23.22 0.35
N PHE A 107 -4.32 -23.21 0.36
CA PHE A 107 -3.50 -23.54 -0.81
C PHE A 107 -2.43 -24.58 -0.53
N ALA A 108 -2.55 -25.38 0.55
CA ALA A 108 -1.63 -26.46 0.90
C ALA A 108 -1.27 -27.36 -0.31
N ASP A 109 -2.28 -27.79 -1.06
CA ASP A 109 -2.12 -28.68 -2.21
C ASP A 109 -1.34 -28.02 -3.36
N VAL A 110 -1.54 -26.72 -3.55
CA VAL A 110 -0.84 -25.94 -4.58
C VAL A 110 0.60 -25.70 -4.16
N ILE A 111 0.86 -25.46 -2.87
CA ILE A 111 2.21 -25.29 -2.32
C ILE A 111 3.03 -26.57 -2.47
N ALA A 112 2.39 -27.73 -2.29
CA ALA A 112 3.04 -29.04 -2.43
C ALA A 112 3.65 -29.26 -3.83
N THR A 113 3.14 -28.56 -4.86
CA THR A 113 3.74 -28.60 -6.21
C THR A 113 5.14 -27.99 -6.28
N LYS A 114 5.51 -27.16 -5.29
CA LYS A 114 6.72 -26.30 -5.26
C LYS A 114 6.91 -25.45 -6.52
N ASN A 115 5.88 -25.33 -7.36
CA ASN A 115 5.91 -24.54 -8.57
C ASN A 115 5.48 -23.10 -8.25
N LYS A 116 6.47 -22.24 -8.01
CA LYS A 116 6.25 -20.83 -7.67
C LYS A 116 5.32 -20.11 -8.66
N GLY A 117 5.44 -20.38 -9.96
CA GLY A 117 4.59 -19.75 -10.98
C GLY A 117 3.11 -20.16 -10.83
N GLN A 118 2.86 -21.44 -10.57
CA GLN A 118 1.53 -21.98 -10.33
C GLN A 118 0.92 -21.48 -9.01
N ILE A 119 1.72 -21.45 -7.94
CA ILE A 119 1.31 -20.93 -6.63
C ILE A 119 0.92 -19.46 -6.76
N MET A 120 1.79 -18.62 -7.32
CA MET A 120 1.51 -17.20 -7.52
C MET A 120 0.26 -16.98 -8.37
N LYS A 121 0.07 -17.73 -9.46
CA LYS A 121 -1.14 -17.62 -10.29
C LYS A 121 -2.42 -17.93 -9.52
N THR A 122 -2.35 -18.81 -8.52
CA THR A 122 -3.52 -19.28 -7.77
C THR A 122 -3.84 -18.41 -6.57
N ILE A 123 -2.83 -17.93 -5.83
CA ILE A 123 -3.05 -17.13 -4.61
C ILE A 123 -3.24 -15.64 -4.89
N MET A 124 -2.67 -15.11 -6.00
CA MET A 124 -2.71 -13.68 -6.30
C MET A 124 -4.14 -13.13 -6.43
N PRO A 125 -5.12 -13.80 -7.06
CA PRO A 125 -6.50 -13.32 -7.09
C PRO A 125 -7.11 -13.08 -5.70
N GLU A 126 -6.71 -13.86 -4.69
CA GLU A 126 -7.24 -13.72 -3.33
C GLU A 126 -6.48 -12.70 -2.48
N LEU A 127 -5.16 -12.58 -2.69
CA LEU A 127 -4.25 -11.77 -1.86
C LEU A 127 -3.90 -10.41 -2.47
N LYS A 128 -4.08 -10.23 -3.78
CA LYS A 128 -3.80 -8.95 -4.46
C LYS A 128 -4.63 -7.84 -3.84
N GLY A 129 -3.96 -6.77 -3.42
CA GLY A 129 -4.60 -5.63 -2.74
C GLY A 129 -4.94 -5.86 -1.27
N LYS A 130 -4.75 -7.10 -0.75
CA LYS A 130 -4.86 -7.43 0.67
C LYS A 130 -3.52 -7.62 1.35
N ALA A 131 -2.44 -7.85 0.62
CA ALA A 131 -1.08 -7.88 1.14
C ALA A 131 -0.11 -7.24 0.15
N ASP A 132 1.07 -6.82 0.64
CA ASP A 132 2.14 -6.33 -0.22
C ASP A 132 2.65 -7.46 -1.13
N GLY A 133 2.83 -7.16 -2.42
CA GLY A 133 3.29 -8.16 -3.40
C GLY A 133 4.66 -8.76 -3.10
N LYS A 134 5.56 -8.00 -2.45
CA LYS A 134 6.83 -8.52 -1.95
C LYS A 134 6.61 -9.50 -0.81
N VAL A 135 5.74 -9.16 0.16
CA VAL A 135 5.40 -10.07 1.27
C VAL A 135 4.81 -11.37 0.75
N ILE A 136 3.86 -11.31 -0.19
CA ILE A 136 3.30 -12.50 -0.84
C ILE A 136 4.42 -13.33 -1.50
N ASN A 137 5.30 -12.67 -2.27
CA ASN A 137 6.40 -13.34 -2.98
C ASN A 137 7.43 -13.96 -2.03
N GLU A 138 7.77 -13.30 -0.93
CA GLU A 138 8.65 -13.81 0.12
C GLU A 138 8.06 -15.06 0.75
N VAL A 139 6.79 -15.01 1.20
CA VAL A 139 6.09 -16.15 1.80
C VAL A 139 6.07 -17.35 0.85
N VAL A 140 5.72 -17.15 -0.43
CA VAL A 140 5.74 -18.24 -1.42
C VAL A 140 7.14 -18.79 -1.63
N THR A 141 8.16 -17.93 -1.67
CA THR A 141 9.55 -18.37 -1.84
C THR A 141 10.02 -19.21 -0.66
N GLU A 142 9.73 -18.78 0.57
CA GLU A 142 10.02 -19.55 1.79
C GLU A 142 9.32 -20.91 1.77
N MET A 143 8.06 -20.97 1.36
CA MET A 143 7.30 -22.23 1.30
C MET A 143 7.76 -23.18 0.18
N CYS A 144 8.28 -22.66 -0.93
CA CYS A 144 8.87 -23.47 -2.00
C CYS A 144 10.23 -24.06 -1.60
N ASN A 145 10.99 -23.35 -0.76
CA ASN A 145 12.34 -23.74 -0.35
C ASN A 145 12.37 -24.58 0.93
N ALA A 146 11.30 -24.57 1.72
CA ALA A 146 11.04 -25.51 2.81
C ALA A 146 10.73 -26.92 2.27
#